data_AF-A0A0F9C004-F1
#
_entry.id   AF-A0A0F9C004-F1
#
_cell.length_a   1.000
_cell.length_b   1.000
_cell.length_c   1.000
_cell.angle_alpha   90.00
_cell.angle_beta   90.00
_cell.angle_gamma   90.00
#
_symmetry.space_group_name_H-M   'P 1'
#
loop_
_entity.id
_entity.type
_entity.pdbx_description
1 polymer ?
#
loop_
_entity_poly.entity_id
_entity_poly.type
_entity_poly.pdbx_seq_one_letter_code
_entity_poly.pdbx_strand_id
1 'polypeptide(L)'
;MKTFSLLVPTRKREGYLREYFESIVQTAKYPQRLTVLVAYDDDDEITANLIPTIKKYSFKIRWCKRGRSNFINEDYYNWLARQSNSGDMDYVFANADD
;
A
#
# COMPACT_ATOMS: atom_id res chain seq x y z
N MET A 1 -11.02 -17.94 6.32
CA MET A 1 -9.99 -17.42 7.27
C MET A 1 -9.80 -15.96 6.95
N LYS A 2 -9.89 -15.04 7.94
CA LYS A 2 -10.04 -13.62 7.62
C LYS A 2 -8.76 -12.96 7.08
N THR A 3 -8.83 -12.15 6.04
CA THR A 3 -7.69 -11.40 5.47
C THR A 3 -7.81 -9.90 5.76
N PHE A 4 -6.67 -9.22 5.73
CA PHE A 4 -6.55 -7.81 6.12
C PHE A 4 -5.80 -7.03 5.06
N SER A 5 -6.21 -5.79 4.85
CA SER A 5 -5.55 -4.87 3.93
C SER A 5 -5.05 -3.62 4.61
N LEU A 6 -3.78 -3.29 4.36
CA LEU A 6 -3.16 -2.04 4.77
C LEU A 6 -3.10 -1.10 3.56
N LEU A 7 -3.69 0.08 3.68
CA LEU A 7 -3.68 1.10 2.64
C LEU A 7 -2.51 2.05 2.88
N VAL A 8 -1.62 2.15 1.89
CA VAL A 8 -0.35 2.88 2.00
C VAL A 8 -0.20 3.83 0.81
N PRO A 9 -0.66 5.07 0.91
CA PRO A 9 -0.21 6.09 -0.04
C PRO A 9 1.27 6.36 0.09
N THR A 10 1.92 6.59 -1.03
CA THR A 10 3.31 7.05 -1.06
C THR A 10 3.53 7.97 -2.25
N ARG A 11 4.46 8.91 -2.08
CA ARG A 11 4.95 9.76 -3.17
C ARG A 11 6.39 10.14 -2.90
N LYS A 12 7.32 9.69 -3.75
CA LYS A 12 8.76 10.03 -3.66
C LYS A 12 9.38 9.73 -2.27
N ARG A 13 8.92 8.67 -1.60
CA ARG A 13 9.31 8.29 -0.22
C ARG A 13 9.87 6.86 -0.15
N GLU A 14 10.89 6.58 -0.96
CA GLU A 14 11.44 5.22 -1.09
C GLU A 14 12.02 4.64 0.21
N GLY A 15 12.76 5.45 0.99
CA GLY A 15 13.33 5.02 2.27
C GLY A 15 12.25 4.65 3.28
N TYR A 16 11.28 5.55 3.47
CA TYR A 16 10.14 5.33 4.35
C TYR A 16 9.32 4.09 3.95
N LEU A 17 9.08 3.87 2.65
CA LEU A 17 8.32 2.70 2.21
C LEU A 17 9.05 1.38 2.51
N ARG A 18 10.39 1.36 2.39
CA ARG A 18 11.18 0.18 2.78
C ARG A 18 11.09 -0.06 4.28
N GLU A 19 11.31 0.97 5.09
CA GLU A 19 11.20 0.90 6.55
C GLU A 19 9.81 0.43 6.99
N TYR A 20 8.76 0.94 6.33
CA TYR A 20 7.38 0.52 6.56
C TYR A 20 7.20 -0.99 6.32
N PHE A 21 7.69 -1.53 5.21
CA PHE A 21 7.61 -2.98 4.96
C PHE A 21 8.39 -3.80 6.00
N GLU A 22 9.59 -3.37 6.39
CA GLU A 22 10.35 -4.06 7.45
C GLU A 22 9.61 -4.00 8.79
N SER A 23 8.93 -2.89 9.10
CA SER A 23 8.12 -2.77 10.31
C SER A 23 6.98 -3.81 10.35
N ILE A 24 6.36 -4.10 9.19
CA ILE A 24 5.34 -5.15 9.09
C ILE A 24 5.96 -6.52 9.34
N VAL A 25 7.14 -6.80 8.80
CA VAL A 25 7.85 -8.07 9.03
C VAL A 25 8.11 -8.28 10.53
N GLN A 26 8.47 -7.22 11.25
CA GLN A 26 8.80 -7.29 12.67
C GLN A 26 7.56 -7.41 13.57
N THR A 27 6.42 -6.85 13.16
CA THR A 27 5.23 -6.73 14.01
C THR A 27 4.08 -7.67 13.66
N ALA A 28 3.98 -8.13 12.41
CA ALA A 28 2.86 -8.95 11.98
C ALA A 28 2.95 -10.39 12.52
N LYS A 29 1.98 -10.79 13.35
CA LYS A 29 1.85 -12.18 13.82
C LYS A 29 1.42 -13.17 12.72
N TYR A 30 0.65 -12.69 11.73
CA TYR A 30 0.13 -13.51 10.63
C TYR A 30 0.27 -12.81 9.27
N PRO A 31 1.51 -12.57 8.80
CA PRO A 31 1.77 -11.78 7.59
C PRO A 31 1.16 -12.37 6.32
N GLN A 32 1.02 -13.68 6.23
CA GLN A 32 0.36 -14.38 5.12
C GLN A 32 -1.13 -14.01 4.94
N ARG A 33 -1.75 -13.37 5.94
CA ARG A 33 -3.13 -12.87 5.90
C ARG A 33 -3.21 -11.39 5.50
N LEU A 34 -2.07 -10.72 5.31
CA LEU A 34 -1.97 -9.31 4.96
C LEU A 34 -1.78 -9.10 3.46
N THR A 35 -2.49 -8.10 2.94
CA THR A 35 -2.23 -7.48 1.64
C THR A 35 -1.91 -6.00 1.88
N VAL A 36 -0.75 -5.53 1.45
CA VAL A 36 -0.39 -4.12 1.51
C VAL A 36 -0.69 -3.50 0.15
N LEU A 37 -1.68 -2.61 0.08
CA LEU A 37 -2.02 -1.87 -1.12
C LEU A 37 -1.28 -0.54 -1.11
N VAL A 38 -0.33 -0.40 -2.04
CA VAL A 38 0.49 0.80 -2.14
C VAL A 38 0.01 1.65 -3.29
N ALA A 39 -0.52 2.84 -3.02
CA ALA A 39 -0.86 3.78 -4.07
C ALA A 39 0.27 4.76 -4.34
N TYR A 40 0.52 4.99 -5.62
CA TYR A 40 1.48 5.96 -6.11
C TYR A 40 0.96 6.60 -7.39
N ASP A 41 1.34 7.85 -7.62
CA ASP A 41 0.93 8.58 -8.82
C ASP A 41 1.75 8.15 -10.03
N ASP A 42 1.17 8.35 -11.21
CA ASP A 42 1.79 7.99 -12.48
C ASP A 42 3.04 8.79 -12.83
N ASP A 43 3.17 9.98 -12.25
CA ASP A 43 4.34 10.86 -12.32
C ASP A 43 5.37 10.62 -11.21
N ASP A 44 5.18 9.59 -10.36
CA ASP A 44 6.15 9.20 -9.33
C ASP A 44 7.14 8.14 -9.81
N GLU A 45 8.11 8.59 -10.62
CA GLU A 45 9.19 7.75 -11.14
C GLU A 45 10.04 7.11 -10.04
N ILE A 46 10.20 7.77 -8.89
CA ILE A 46 10.99 7.27 -7.76
C ILE A 46 10.35 5.98 -7.23
N THR A 47 9.05 6.02 -6.93
CA THR A 47 8.33 4.80 -6.49
C THR A 47 8.28 3.75 -7.61
N ALA A 48 8.08 4.16 -8.87
CA ALA A 48 8.07 3.21 -9.99
C ALA A 48 9.40 2.44 -10.13
N ASN A 49 10.53 3.13 -10.00
CA ASN A 49 11.87 2.54 -10.05
C ASN A 49 12.20 1.67 -8.82
N LEU A 50 11.57 1.97 -7.68
CA LEU A 50 11.71 1.18 -6.46
C LEU A 50 11.07 -0.21 -6.60
N ILE A 51 9.88 -0.33 -7.20
CA ILE A 51 9.08 -1.56 -7.28
C ILE A 51 9.90 -2.82 -7.67
N PRO A 52 10.68 -2.84 -8.76
CA PRO A 52 11.43 -4.04 -9.15
C PRO A 52 12.56 -4.42 -8.17
N THR A 53 12.98 -3.49 -7.31
CA THR A 53 14.05 -3.71 -6.32
C THR A 53 13.52 -4.20 -4.98
N ILE A 54 12.20 -4.26 -4.81
CA ILE A 54 11.57 -4.72 -3.56
C ILE A 54 11.71 -6.24 -3.45
N LYS A 55 12.32 -6.70 -2.34
CA LYS A 55 12.42 -8.12 -2.02
C LYS A 55 11.03 -8.74 -1.80
N LYS A 56 10.94 -10.06 -1.92
CA LYS A 56 9.70 -10.78 -1.59
C LYS A 56 9.50 -10.83 -0.08
N TYR A 57 8.27 -10.57 0.36
CA TYR A 57 7.85 -10.70 1.76
C TYR A 57 6.86 -11.84 1.93
N SER A 58 6.59 -12.23 3.17
CA SER A 58 5.58 -13.22 3.54
C SER A 58 4.14 -12.72 3.40
N PHE A 59 3.95 -11.39 3.34
CA PHE A 59 2.69 -10.73 2.99
C PHE A 59 2.65 -10.35 1.50
N LYS A 60 1.45 -10.16 0.95
CA LYS A 60 1.27 -9.72 -0.45
C LYS A 60 1.42 -8.20 -0.54
N ILE A 61 2.07 -7.72 -1.60
CA ILE A 61 2.08 -6.30 -1.97
C ILE A 61 1.33 -6.12 -3.27
N ARG A 62 0.38 -5.18 -3.31
CA ARG A 62 -0.33 -4.79 -4.51
C ARG A 62 0.00 -3.34 -4.81
N TRP A 63 0.64 -3.12 -5.96
CA TRP A 63 0.98 -1.79 -6.44
C TRP A 63 -0.20 -1.22 -7.21
N CYS A 64 -0.66 -0.04 -6.80
CA CYS A 64 -1.84 0.62 -7.32
C CYS A 64 -1.44 1.97 -7.92
N LYS A 65 -1.04 1.95 -9.19
CA LYS A 65 -0.74 3.18 -9.96
C LYS A 65 -2.03 3.95 -10.21
N ARG A 66 -2.04 5.25 -9.96
CA ARG A 66 -3.17 6.14 -10.29
C ARG A 66 -2.71 7.34 -11.11
N GLY A 67 -3.63 7.97 -11.86
CA GLY A 67 -3.37 9.27 -12.46
C GLY A 67 -3.28 10.35 -11.38
N ARG A 68 -2.34 11.28 -11.51
CA ARG A 68 -2.23 12.40 -10.56
C ARG A 68 -3.50 13.25 -10.57
N SER A 69 -3.97 13.57 -9.37
CA SER A 69 -5.15 14.42 -9.17
C SER A 69 -4.85 15.56 -8.21
N ASN A 70 -5.35 16.75 -8.55
CA ASN A 70 -5.25 17.94 -7.71
C ASN A 70 -6.48 18.09 -6.78
N PHE A 71 -7.43 17.15 -6.83
CA PHE A 71 -8.67 17.22 -6.07
C PHE A 71 -8.54 16.50 -4.73
N ILE A 72 -8.78 17.24 -3.64
CA ILE A 72 -8.83 16.73 -2.25
C ILE A 72 -9.77 15.51 -2.10
N ASN A 73 -10.85 15.45 -2.89
CA ASN A 73 -11.82 14.35 -2.85
C ASN A 73 -11.29 13.02 -3.42
N GLU A 74 -10.15 13.04 -4.12
CA GLU A 74 -9.39 11.85 -4.47
C GLU A 74 -8.27 11.62 -3.45
N ASP A 75 -8.63 11.68 -2.17
CA ASP A 75 -7.81 11.19 -1.09
C ASP A 75 -7.38 9.75 -1.42
N TYR A 76 -6.06 9.51 -1.33
CA TYR A 76 -5.46 8.23 -1.69
C TYR A 76 -6.12 7.07 -0.95
N TYR A 77 -6.53 7.27 0.30
CA TYR A 77 -7.19 6.25 1.11
C TYR A 77 -8.56 5.87 0.55
N ASN A 78 -9.38 6.85 0.17
CA ASN A 78 -10.67 6.60 -0.45
C ASN A 78 -10.53 5.89 -1.80
N TRP A 79 -9.53 6.29 -2.60
CA TRP A 79 -9.23 5.62 -3.86
C TRP A 79 -8.75 4.18 -3.64
N LEU A 80 -7.81 3.96 -2.71
CA LEU A 80 -7.29 2.65 -2.34
C LEU A 80 -8.35 1.71 -1.77
N ALA A 81 -9.26 2.23 -0.94
CA ALA A 81 -10.36 1.45 -0.37
C ALA A 81 -11.31 0.91 -1.46
N ARG A 82 -11.50 1.66 -2.55
CA ARG A 82 -12.23 1.15 -3.73
C ARG A 82 -11.45 0.05 -4.45
N GLN A 83 -10.12 0.17 -4.53
CA GLN A 83 -9.26 -0.87 -5.13
C GLN A 83 -9.19 -2.15 -4.29
N SER A 84 -9.41 -2.05 -2.97
CA SER A 84 -9.45 -3.20 -2.07
C SER A 84 -10.73 -4.03 -2.16
N ASN A 85 -11.73 -3.61 -2.95
CA ASN A 85 -13.03 -4.29 -2.98
C ASN A 85 -13.09 -5.54 -3.89
N SER A 86 -11.97 -6.24 -4.06
CA SER A 86 -11.93 -7.58 -4.68
C SER A 86 -12.27 -8.61 -3.60
N GLY A 87 -13.21 -9.54 -3.87
CA GLY A 87 -13.87 -10.48 -2.94
C GLY A 87 -13.03 -11.42 -2.05
N ASP A 88 -11.76 -11.10 -1.80
CA ASP A 88 -10.79 -11.83 -0.98
C ASP A 88 -10.43 -11.10 0.33
N MET A 89 -11.24 -10.13 0.80
CA MET A 89 -10.89 -9.25 1.93
C MET A 89 -11.99 -9.13 2.98
N ASP A 90 -11.63 -9.31 4.26
CA ASP A 90 -12.57 -9.14 5.39
C ASP A 90 -12.47 -7.77 6.08
N TYR A 91 -11.29 -7.11 6.03
CA TYR A 91 -11.05 -5.85 6.73
C TYR A 91 -10.04 -4.94 5.99
N VAL A 92 -10.25 -3.62 6.11
CA VAL A 92 -9.41 -2.57 5.51
C VAL A 92 -8.97 -1.59 6.59
N PHE A 93 -7.68 -1.29 6.65
CA PHE A 93 -7.09 -0.29 7.55
C PHE A 93 -6.35 0.78 6.75
N ALA A 94 -6.64 2.03 7.05
CA ALA A 94 -5.93 3.20 6.55
C ALA A 94 -5.08 3.77 7.68
N ASN A 95 -3.77 3.95 7.44
CA ASN A 95 -2.92 4.67 8.39
C ASN A 95 -2.99 6.16 8.08
N ALA A 96 -3.91 6.91 8.70
CA ALA A 96 -3.90 8.36 8.59
C ALA A 96 -2.84 8.90 9.56
N ASP A 97 -1.67 9.29 9.04
CA ASP A 97 -0.74 10.14 9.80
C ASP A 97 -1.33 11.57 9.77
N ASP A 98 -1.55 12.15 10.96
CA ASP A 98 -1.91 13.58 11.15
C ASP A 98 -0.80 14.54 10.66
#